data_AF-A0A834IF73-F1
#
_entry.id   AF-A0A834IF73-F1
#
_cell.length_a   1.000
_cell.length_b   1.000
_cell.length_c   1.000
_cell.angle_alpha   90.00
_cell.angle_beta   90.00
_cell.angle_gamma   90.00
#
_symmetry.space_group_name_H-M   'P 1'
#
loop_
_entity.id
_entity.type
_entity.pdbx_description
1 polymer ?
#
loop_
_entity_poly.entity_id
_entity_poly.type
_entity_poly.pdbx_seq_one_letter_code
_entity_poly.pdbx_strand_id
1 'polypeptide(L)'
;DTQVSDAIRQWLRMPSFDARPWEDEELLLLLQQMYLEHDFCSKFAIDISTLRNFLYEVYKNYNEVPFHNFRHCFCVAQMVSR
;
A
#
# COMPACT_ATOMS: atom_id res chain seq x y z
N ASP A 1 -8.36 9.55 11.21
CA ASP A 1 -7.56 8.53 10.51
C ASP A 1 -8.35 7.25 10.39
N THR A 2 -8.47 6.70 9.17
CA THR A 2 -9.08 5.39 8.93
C THR A 2 -8.08 4.30 9.31
N GLN A 3 -8.48 3.36 10.17
CA GLN A 3 -7.63 2.23 10.55
C GLN A 3 -8.01 0.97 9.77
N VAL A 4 -7.01 0.25 9.28
CA VAL A 4 -7.18 -1.06 8.64
C VAL A 4 -7.46 -2.09 9.73
N SER A 5 -8.49 -2.93 9.54
CA SER A 5 -8.84 -3.96 10.52
C SER A 5 -7.74 -5.03 10.62
N ASP A 6 -7.63 -5.67 11.79
CA ASP A 6 -6.61 -6.70 12.00
C ASP A 6 -6.78 -7.90 11.06
N ALA A 7 -8.03 -8.23 10.69
CA ALA A 7 -8.30 -9.28 9.70
C ALA A 7 -7.71 -8.94 8.32
N ILE A 8 -7.86 -7.69 7.87
CA ILE A 8 -7.30 -7.22 6.61
C ILE A 8 -5.76 -7.17 6.71
N ARG A 9 -5.20 -6.69 7.81
CA ARG A 9 -3.73 -6.69 8.04
C ARG A 9 -3.14 -8.09 7.94
N GLN A 10 -3.76 -9.08 8.60
CA GLN A 10 -3.30 -10.46 8.54
C GLN A 10 -3.42 -11.02 7.11
N TRP A 11 -4.52 -10.74 6.42
CA TRP A 11 -4.70 -11.20 5.05
C TRP A 11 -3.73 -10.53 4.07
N LEU A 12 -3.39 -9.25 4.28
CA LEU A 12 -2.45 -8.47 3.47
C LEU A 12 -1.05 -9.09 3.42
N ARG A 13 -0.65 -9.83 4.46
CA ARG A 13 0.63 -10.55 4.51
C ARG A 13 0.65 -11.85 3.71
N MET A 14 -0.52 -12.31 3.26
CA MET A 14 -0.65 -13.58 2.56
C MET A 14 -0.42 -13.39 1.04
N PRO A 15 0.27 -14.31 0.37
CA PRO A 15 0.35 -14.30 -1.10
C PRO A 15 -1.01 -14.44 -1.79
N SER A 16 -2.01 -14.95 -1.07
CA SER A 16 -3.39 -15.11 -1.53
C SER A 16 -4.25 -13.87 -1.30
N PHE A 17 -3.65 -12.71 -0.97
CA PHE A 17 -4.37 -11.45 -0.89
C PHE A 17 -4.90 -11.07 -2.29
N ASP A 18 -6.22 -10.87 -2.40
CA ASP A 18 -6.83 -10.44 -3.65
C ASP A 18 -6.94 -8.92 -3.67
N ALA A 19 -6.12 -8.27 -4.49
CA ALA A 19 -6.11 -6.83 -4.65
C ALA A 19 -7.22 -6.32 -5.58
N ARG A 20 -7.89 -7.18 -6.36
CA ARG A 20 -8.89 -6.74 -7.37
C ARG A 20 -10.12 -6.00 -6.83
N PRO A 21 -10.73 -6.38 -5.69
CA PRO A 21 -11.96 -5.73 -5.23
C PRO A 21 -11.72 -4.38 -4.54
N TRP A 22 -10.46 -3.96 -4.39
CA TRP A 22 -10.10 -2.73 -3.67
C TRP A 22 -9.97 -1.56 -4.63
N GLU A 23 -10.50 -0.42 -4.20
CA GLU A 23 -10.36 0.87 -4.87
C GLU A 23 -8.97 1.47 -4.65
N ASP A 24 -8.56 2.42 -5.49
CA ASP A 24 -7.19 2.94 -5.48
C ASP A 24 -6.84 3.66 -4.17
N GLU A 25 -7.79 4.38 -3.56
CA GLU A 25 -7.61 4.98 -2.24
C GLU A 25 -7.42 3.94 -1.13
N GLU A 26 -8.05 2.78 -1.25
CA GLU A 26 -7.90 1.69 -0.29
C GLU A 26 -6.53 1.01 -0.48
N LEU A 27 -6.10 0.82 -1.72
CA LEU A 27 -4.75 0.32 -2.02
C LEU A 27 -3.66 1.26 -1.47
N LEU A 28 -3.85 2.58 -1.57
CA LEU A 28 -2.96 3.57 -0.96
C LEU A 28 -2.93 3.44 0.57
N LEU A 29 -4.08 3.25 1.21
CA LEU A 29 -4.16 3.01 2.66
C LEU A 29 -3.44 1.71 3.06
N LEU A 30 -3.58 0.64 2.27
CA LEU A 30 -2.91 -0.62 2.50
C LEU A 30 -1.38 -0.53 2.32
N LEU A 31 -0.89 0.24 1.35
CA LEU A 31 0.54 0.55 1.21
C LEU A 31 1.07 1.33 2.43
N GLN A 32 0.32 2.32 2.92
CA GLN A 32 0.68 3.02 4.15
C GLN A 32 0.74 2.04 5.34
N GLN A 33 -0.22 1.11 5.43
CA GLN A 33 -0.24 0.10 6.48
C GLN A 33 1.01 -0.79 6.44
N MET A 34 1.52 -1.16 5.26
CA MET A 34 2.79 -1.90 5.14
C MET A 34 3.97 -1.16 5.75
N TYR A 35 4.11 0.15 5.50
CA TYR A 35 5.16 0.97 6.13
C TYR A 35 5.06 1.01 7.66
N LEU A 36 3.84 1.06 8.18
CA LEU A 36 3.58 1.03 9.61
C LEU A 36 3.90 -0.34 10.22
N GLU A 37 3.55 -1.45 9.55
CA GLU A 37 3.84 -2.80 10.03
C GLU A 37 5.34 -3.09 10.11
N HIS A 38 6.13 -2.60 9.15
CA HIS A 38 7.59 -2.72 9.16
C HIS A 38 8.29 -1.73 10.10
N ASP A 39 7.51 -0.85 10.74
CA ASP A 39 7.98 0.21 11.63
C ASP A 39 8.93 1.21 10.92
N PHE A 40 8.78 1.37 9.60
CA PHE A 40 9.64 2.25 8.81
C PHE A 40 9.43 3.73 9.16
N CYS A 41 8.20 4.12 9.50
CA CYS A 41 7.92 5.49 9.91
C CYS A 41 8.72 5.90 11.14
N SER A 42 8.79 5.03 12.15
CA SER A 42 9.58 5.29 13.36
C SER A 42 11.08 5.21 13.07
N LYS A 43 11.53 4.10 12.46
CA LYS A 43 12.96 3.82 12.21
C LYS A 43 13.64 4.88 11.36
N PHE A 44 12.92 5.45 10.41
CA PHE A 44 13.46 6.43 9.46
C PHE A 44 12.89 7.84 9.65
N ALA A 45 12.17 8.10 10.75
CA ALA A 45 11.54 9.38 11.05
C ALA A 45 10.68 9.93 9.89
N ILE A 46 9.91 9.05 9.25
CA ILE A 46 9.01 9.42 8.16
C ILE A 46 7.67 9.86 8.77
N ASP A 47 7.35 11.13 8.62
CA ASP A 47 6.06 11.68 9.00
C ASP A 47 4.93 11.07 8.13
N ILE A 48 3.77 10.83 8.74
CA ILE A 48 2.63 10.19 8.07
C ILE A 48 2.10 11.02 6.91
N SER A 49 2.08 12.35 7.02
CA SER A 49 1.67 13.21 5.90
C SER A 49 2.66 13.13 4.74
N THR A 50 3.96 13.03 5.05
CA THR A 50 5.02 12.86 4.05
C THR A 50 4.87 11.52 3.32
N LEU A 51 4.62 10.43 4.05
CA LEU A 51 4.37 9.11 3.45
C LEU A 51 3.13 9.13 2.55
N ARG A 52 2.02 9.71 3.01
CA ARG A 52 0.78 9.81 2.22
C ARG A 52 1.00 10.59 0.93
N ASN A 53 1.66 11.74 1.00
CA ASN A 53 1.98 12.55 -0.18
C ASN A 53 2.90 11.80 -1.14
N PHE A 54 3.91 11.10 -0.62
CA PHE A 54 4.78 10.26 -1.44
C PHE A 54 3.99 9.17 -2.18
N LEU A 55 3.18 8.39 -1.47
CA LEU A 55 2.37 7.33 -2.08
C LEU A 55 1.38 7.87 -3.12
N TYR A 56 0.77 9.02 -2.85
CA TYR A 56 -0.13 9.69 -3.79
C TYR A 56 0.59 10.17 -5.06
N GLU A 57 1.78 10.76 -4.91
CA GLU A 57 2.59 11.15 -6.08
C GLU A 57 3.06 9.92 -6.86
N VAL A 58 3.42 8.81 -6.21
CA VAL A 58 3.71 7.54 -6.90
C VAL A 58 2.49 7.07 -7.71
N TYR A 59 1.31 7.02 -7.09
CA TYR A 59 0.06 6.63 -7.75
C TYR A 59 -0.21 7.46 -9.01
N LYS A 60 -0.17 8.80 -8.89
CA LYS A 60 -0.43 9.72 -10.01
C LYS A 60 0.52 9.58 -11.20
N ASN A 61 1.70 9.00 -10.99
CA ASN A 61 2.72 8.85 -12.01
C ASN A 61 2.73 7.44 -12.65
N TYR A 62 1.83 6.54 -12.25
CA TYR A 62 1.55 5.32 -13.01
C TYR A 62 0.59 5.60 -14.18
N ASN A 63 0.84 4.96 -15.32
CA ASN A 63 -0.04 5.07 -16.48
C ASN A 63 -1.22 4.09 -16.38
N GLU A 64 -2.37 4.51 -16.89
CA GLU A 64 -3.55 3.68 -17.09
C GLU A 64 -3.37 2.74 -18.29
N VAL A 65 -2.63 1.65 -18.08
CA VAL A 65 -2.36 0.61 -19.08
C VAL A 65 -2.80 -0.77 -18.57
N PRO A 66 -3.01 -1.76 -19.45
CA PRO A 66 -3.62 -3.04 -19.05
C PRO A 66 -2.84 -3.84 -18.00
N PHE A 67 -1.53 -3.64 -17.87
CA PHE A 67 -0.69 -4.45 -16.96
C PHE A 67 0.23 -3.61 -16.07
N HIS A 68 1.17 -2.84 -16.64
CA HIS A 68 2.12 -2.03 -15.85
C HIS A 68 1.48 -0.75 -15.30
N ASN A 69 0.42 -0.92 -14.50
CA ASN A 69 -0.35 0.14 -13.86
C ASN A 69 -0.11 0.15 -12.34
N PHE A 70 -0.78 1.06 -11.63
CA PHE A 70 -0.65 1.17 -10.18
C PHE A 70 -1.04 -0.11 -9.43
N ARG A 71 -2.04 -0.85 -9.90
CA ARG A 71 -2.44 -2.11 -9.27
C ARG A 71 -1.34 -3.16 -9.36
N HIS A 72 -0.60 -3.21 -10.47
CA HIS A 72 0.60 -4.04 -10.56
C HIS A 72 1.70 -3.60 -9.57
N CYS A 73 1.92 -2.29 -9.43
CA CYS A 73 2.83 -1.75 -8.42
C CYS A 73 2.45 -2.22 -7.00
N PHE A 74 1.16 -2.14 -6.66
CA PHE A 74 0.65 -2.63 -5.40
C PHE A 74 0.94 -4.13 -5.22
N CYS A 75 0.62 -4.98 -6.19
CA CYS A 75 0.85 -6.42 -6.12
C CYS A 75 2.34 -6.74 -5.90
N VAL A 76 3.24 -6.03 -6.58
CA VAL A 76 4.69 -6.19 -6.39
C VAL A 76 5.10 -5.79 -4.98
N ALA A 77 4.68 -4.62 -4.49
CA ALA A 77 4.98 -4.15 -3.14
C ALA A 77 4.44 -5.10 -2.06
N GLN A 78 3.18 -5.56 -2.19
CA GLN A 78 2.55 -6.51 -1.28
C GLN A 78 3.32 -7.83 -1.22
N MET A 79 3.78 -8.33 -2.36
CA MET A 79 4.55 -9.58 -2.45
C MET A 79 5.91 -9.48 -1.74
N VAL A 80 6.54 -8.29 -1.76
CA VAL A 80 7.82 -8.01 -1.10
C VAL A 80 7.64 -7.72 0.39
N SER A 81 6.55 -7.06 0.77
CA SER A 81 6.27 -6.57 2.13
C SER A 81 5.88 -7.65 3.15
N ARG A 82 6.17 -8.93 2.87
CA ARG A 82 5.86 -10.05 3.77
C ARG A 82 6.61 -9.97 5.10
#